data_AF-A0A494V923-F1
#
_entry.id   AF-A0A494V923-F1
#
_cell.length_a   1.000
_cell.length_b   1.000
_cell.length_c   1.000
_cell.angle_alpha   90.00
_cell.angle_beta   90.00
_cell.angle_gamma   90.00
#
_symmetry.space_group_name_H-M   'P 1'
#
loop_
_entity.id
_entity.type
_entity.pdbx_description
1 polymer ?
#
loop_
_entity_poly.entity_id
_entity_poly.type
_entity_poly.pdbx_seq_one_letter_code
_entity_poly.pdbx_strand_id
1 'polypeptide(L)'
;MAVPEEGDGDSVDVGMRRLEGYLLWQSEVARARADAEETADRLDWLTGAQREAVVACFAERQLVLSRRHLERTARRARELREEYEDRYATLKARLLAWTLAGFAATVFVSRLLL
;
A
#
# COMPACT_ATOMS: atom_id res chain seq x y z
N MET A 1 27.94 18.46 15.75
CA MET A 1 26.55 18.12 15.42
C MET A 1 26.58 17.38 14.09
N ALA A 2 26.69 16.05 14.14
CA ALA A 2 26.75 15.23 12.94
C ALA A 2 25.32 15.04 12.41
N VAL A 3 25.07 15.43 11.17
CA VAL A 3 23.84 15.09 10.45
C VAL A 3 23.95 13.60 10.13
N PRO A 4 23.01 12.74 10.54
CA PRO A 4 23.06 11.34 10.19
C PRO A 4 22.81 11.20 8.68
N GLU A 5 23.72 10.50 8.00
CA GLU A 5 23.65 10.09 6.59
C GLU A 5 22.53 9.04 6.37
N GLU A 6 21.26 9.39 6.64
CA GLU A 6 20.10 8.57 6.26
C GLU A 6 19.65 8.85 4.79
N GLY A 7 20.52 9.41 3.96
CA GLY A 7 20.12 10.40 2.96
C GLY A 7 19.91 10.01 1.49
N ASP A 8 20.09 8.76 1.06
CA ASP A 8 19.99 8.42 -0.38
C ASP A 8 19.06 7.23 -0.66
N GLY A 9 19.24 6.10 0.04
CA GLY A 9 18.45 4.89 -0.17
C GLY A 9 16.94 5.04 0.09
N ASP A 10 16.55 5.74 1.16
CA ASP A 10 15.13 5.97 1.46
C ASP A 10 14.48 6.90 0.42
N SER A 11 15.24 7.85 -0.13
CA SER A 11 14.75 8.75 -1.18
C SER A 11 14.50 8.03 -2.50
N VAL A 12 15.38 7.07 -2.86
CA VAL A 12 15.25 6.22 -4.05
C VAL A 12 14.05 5.29 -3.90
N ASP A 13 13.87 4.65 -2.74
CA ASP A 13 12.73 3.76 -2.48
C ASP A 13 11.39 4.50 -2.48
N VAL A 14 11.35 5.73 -1.96
CA VAL A 14 10.16 6.59 -2.04
C VAL A 14 9.87 6.99 -3.49
N GLY A 15 10.91 7.34 -4.25
CA GLY A 15 10.80 7.65 -5.68
C GLY A 15 10.26 6.48 -6.50
N MET A 16 10.80 5.28 -6.27
CA MET A 16 10.40 4.05 -6.95
C MET A 16 8.94 3.70 -6.67
N ARG A 17 8.52 3.70 -5.40
CA ARG A 17 7.11 3.46 -5.02
C ARG A 17 6.15 4.45 -5.67
N ARG A 18 6.56 5.72 -5.83
CA ARG A 18 5.75 6.74 -6.51
C ARG A 18 5.64 6.48 -8.01
N LEU A 19 6.73 6.09 -8.64
CA LEU A 19 6.75 5.70 -10.06
C LEU A 19 5.90 4.47 -10.32
N GLU A 20 6.03 3.42 -9.50
CA GLU A 20 5.20 2.22 -9.58
C GLU A 20 3.71 2.56 -9.45
N GLY A 21 3.34 3.38 -8.47
CA GLY A 21 1.95 3.84 -8.29
C GLY A 21 1.43 4.62 -9.50
N TYR A 22 2.27 5.48 -10.10
CA TYR A 22 1.93 6.20 -11.32
C TYR A 22 1.74 5.26 -12.51
N LEU A 23 2.66 4.31 -12.72
CA LEU A 23 2.59 3.35 -13.83
C LEU A 23 1.36 2.43 -13.71
N LEU A 24 1.06 1.95 -12.50
CA LEU A 24 -0.16 1.18 -12.23
C LEU A 24 -1.40 2.02 -12.57
N TRP A 25 -1.46 3.27 -12.15
CA TRP A 25 -2.58 4.15 -12.47
C TRP A 25 -2.72 4.40 -13.99
N GLN A 26 -1.62 4.64 -14.70
CA GLN A 26 -1.66 4.80 -16.15
C GLN A 26 -2.14 3.54 -16.86
N SER A 27 -1.74 2.36 -16.38
CA SER A 27 -2.23 1.09 -16.93
C SER A 27 -3.74 0.90 -16.73
N GLU A 28 -4.27 1.29 -15.57
CA GLU A 28 -5.71 1.26 -15.29
C GLU A 28 -6.50 2.26 -16.15
N VAL A 29 -5.95 3.45 -16.43
CA VAL A 29 -6.54 4.43 -17.36
C VAL A 29 -6.61 3.87 -18.78
N ALA A 30 -5.52 3.29 -19.27
CA ALA A 30 -5.50 2.68 -20.60
C ALA A 30 -6.51 1.52 -20.70
N ARG A 31 -6.58 0.68 -19.66
CA ARG A 31 -7.52 -0.44 -19.59
C ARG A 31 -8.98 0.02 -19.55
N ALA A 32 -9.31 0.97 -18.68
CA ALA A 32 -10.68 1.50 -18.57
C ALA A 32 -11.18 2.10 -19.89
N ARG A 33 -10.28 2.73 -20.66
CA ARG A 33 -10.60 3.24 -21.99
C ARG A 33 -10.82 2.11 -23.01
N ALA A 34 -9.95 1.10 -23.03
CA ALA A 34 -10.10 -0.05 -23.92
C ALA A 34 -11.42 -0.80 -23.66
N ASP A 35 -11.74 -1.06 -22.39
CA ASP A 35 -13.00 -1.70 -21.98
C ASP A 35 -14.23 -0.88 -22.40
N ALA A 36 -14.13 0.45 -22.32
CA ALA A 36 -15.18 1.36 -22.75
C ALA A 36 -15.35 1.39 -24.28
N GLU A 37 -14.25 1.34 -25.04
CA GLU A 37 -14.24 1.25 -26.50
C GLU A 37 -14.88 -0.08 -26.97
N GLU A 38 -14.51 -1.21 -26.38
CA GLU A 38 -15.13 -2.52 -26.66
C GLU A 38 -16.63 -2.50 -26.38
N THR A 39 -17.04 -1.87 -25.28
CA THR A 39 -18.46 -1.75 -24.92
C THR A 39 -19.22 -0.89 -25.94
N ALA A 40 -18.60 0.19 -26.41
CA ALA A 40 -19.22 1.08 -27.39
C ALA A 40 -19.28 0.45 -28.79
N ASP A 41 -18.31 -0.40 -29.15
CA ASP A 41 -18.31 -1.16 -30.42
C ASP A 41 -19.45 -2.18 -30.51
N ARG A 42 -19.98 -2.63 -29.37
CA ARG A 42 -21.17 -3.47 -29.30
C ARG A 42 -22.48 -2.72 -29.54
N LEU A 43 -22.43 -1.38 -29.64
CA LEU A 43 -23.59 -0.51 -29.87
C LEU A 43 -23.50 0.07 -31.30
N ASP A 44 -23.81 -0.79 -32.26
CA ASP A 44 -23.77 -0.54 -33.71
C ASP A 44 -24.62 0.63 -34.23
N TRP A 45 -25.57 1.11 -33.43
CA TRP A 45 -26.45 2.23 -33.75
C TRP A 45 -25.89 3.61 -33.35
N LEU A 46 -24.74 3.68 -32.68
CA LEU A 46 -24.14 4.95 -32.27
C LEU A 46 -23.38 5.62 -33.42
N THR A 47 -23.64 6.91 -33.62
CA THR A 47 -22.77 7.74 -34.48
C THR A 47 -21.40 7.96 -33.83
N GLY A 48 -20.36 8.27 -34.61
CA GLY A 48 -18.99 8.44 -34.11
C GLY A 48 -18.87 9.41 -32.92
N ALA A 49 -19.56 10.56 -32.97
CA ALA A 49 -19.57 11.54 -31.89
C ALA A 49 -20.29 11.02 -30.63
N GLN A 50 -21.37 10.25 -30.79
CA GLN A 50 -22.07 9.63 -29.66
C GLN A 50 -21.24 8.51 -29.04
N ARG A 51 -20.53 7.73 -29.87
CA ARG A 51 -19.59 6.69 -29.43
C ARG A 51 -18.50 7.28 -28.55
N GLU A 52 -17.82 8.34 -28.99
CA GLU A 52 -16.76 8.99 -28.20
C GLU A 52 -17.27 9.52 -26.86
N ALA A 53 -18.45 10.14 -26.83
CA ALA A 53 -19.06 10.63 -25.59
C ALA A 53 -19.39 9.49 -24.61
N VAL A 54 -19.88 8.35 -25.11
CA VAL A 54 -20.17 7.16 -24.29
C VAL A 54 -18.87 6.55 -23.75
N VAL A 55 -17.85 6.40 -24.59
CA VAL A 55 -16.52 5.88 -24.18
C VAL A 55 -15.93 6.75 -23.07
N ALA A 56 -15.92 8.06 -23.23
CA ALA A 56 -15.39 8.98 -22.22
C ALA A 56 -16.15 8.88 -20.89
N CYS A 57 -17.48 8.86 -20.93
CA CYS A 57 -18.32 8.74 -19.74
C CYS A 57 -18.11 7.40 -19.01
N PHE A 58 -18.04 6.30 -19.76
CA PHE A 58 -17.87 4.98 -19.19
C PHE A 58 -16.47 4.77 -18.59
N ALA A 59 -15.43 5.23 -19.30
CA ALA A 59 -14.05 5.21 -18.81
C ALA A 59 -13.90 6.01 -17.51
N GLU A 60 -14.46 7.23 -17.45
CA GLU A 60 -14.45 8.06 -16.24
C GLU A 60 -15.16 7.36 -15.07
N ARG A 61 -16.34 6.78 -15.33
CA ARG A 61 -17.09 6.05 -14.31
C ARG A 61 -16.30 4.85 -13.78
N GLN A 62 -15.66 4.10 -14.66
CA GLN A 62 -14.87 2.93 -14.28
C GLN A 62 -13.66 3.35 -13.44
N LEU A 63 -12.98 4.44 -13.81
CA LEU A 63 -11.87 5.00 -13.04
C LEU A 63 -12.26 5.45 -11.64
N VAL A 64 -13.41 6.12 -11.51
CA VAL A 64 -13.94 6.52 -10.20
C VAL A 64 -14.21 5.30 -9.31
N LEU A 65 -14.75 4.21 -9.88
CA LEU A 65 -15.00 2.98 -9.14
C LEU A 65 -13.70 2.28 -8.72
N SER A 66 -12.74 2.13 -9.64
CA SER A 66 -11.42 1.55 -9.36
C SER A 66 -10.71 2.33 -8.26
N ARG A 67 -10.71 3.67 -8.34
CA ARG A 67 -10.14 4.53 -7.30
C ARG A 67 -10.80 4.31 -5.93
N ARG A 68 -12.13 4.27 -5.88
CA ARG A 68 -12.86 4.02 -4.61
C ARG A 68 -12.55 2.64 -4.03
N HIS A 69 -12.34 1.63 -4.87
CA HIS A 69 -11.95 0.30 -4.40
C HIS A 69 -10.52 0.30 -3.84
N LEU A 70 -9.58 0.93 -4.53
CA LEU A 70 -8.20 1.07 -4.05
C LEU A 70 -8.15 1.83 -2.72
N GLU A 71 -8.88 2.93 -2.58
CA GLU A 71 -8.94 3.72 -1.34
C GLU A 71 -9.51 2.90 -0.17
N ARG A 72 -10.56 2.10 -0.41
CA ARG A 72 -11.13 1.22 0.62
C ARG A 72 -10.15 0.13 1.04
N THR A 73 -9.51 -0.54 0.08
CA THR A 73 -8.52 -1.59 0.37
C THR A 73 -7.31 -1.03 1.08
N ALA A 74 -6.81 0.14 0.66
CA ALA A 74 -5.69 0.82 1.31
C ALA A 74 -6.02 1.20 2.75
N ARG A 75 -7.24 1.73 3.01
CA ARG A 75 -7.70 2.02 4.37
C ARG A 75 -7.79 0.73 5.21
N ARG A 76 -8.42 -0.32 4.69
CA ARG A 76 -8.53 -1.62 5.38
C ARG A 76 -7.16 -2.22 5.72
N ALA A 77 -6.21 -2.13 4.80
CA ALA A 77 -4.84 -2.61 4.99
C ALA A 77 -4.11 -1.83 6.08
N ARG A 78 -4.32 -0.51 6.16
CA ARG A 78 -3.77 0.32 7.26
C ARG A 78 -4.41 -0.02 8.60
N GLU A 79 -5.74 -0.13 8.65
CA GLU A 79 -6.47 -0.54 9.86
C GLU A 79 -5.94 -1.89 10.40
N LEU A 80 -5.80 -2.88 9.51
CA LEU A 80 -5.21 -4.18 9.87
C LEU A 80 -3.77 -4.02 10.35
N ARG A 81 -2.93 -3.27 9.63
CA ARG A 81 -1.53 -3.08 9.99
C ARG A 81 -1.38 -2.44 11.37
N GLU A 82 -2.18 -1.44 11.68
CA GLU A 82 -2.20 -0.79 13.00
C GLU A 82 -2.61 -1.78 14.10
N GLU A 83 -3.66 -2.58 13.87
CA GLU A 83 -4.09 -3.62 14.82
C GLU A 83 -3.01 -4.69 15.07
N TYR A 84 -2.29 -5.11 14.02
CA TYR A 84 -1.21 -6.08 14.14
C TYR A 84 0.07 -5.52 14.74
N GLU A 85 0.44 -4.29 14.42
CA GLU A 85 1.65 -3.63 14.96
C GLU A 85 1.54 -3.45 16.48
N ASP A 86 0.36 -3.06 16.99
CA ASP A 86 0.15 -2.91 18.43
C ASP A 86 0.26 -4.25 19.19
N ARG A 87 -0.31 -5.32 18.61
CA ARG A 87 -0.20 -6.69 19.15
C ARG A 87 1.24 -7.21 19.08
N TYR A 88 1.97 -6.90 18.02
CA TYR A 88 3.35 -7.32 17.88
C TYR A 88 4.28 -6.56 18.82
N ALA A 89 4.04 -5.26 19.04
CA ALA A 89 4.78 -4.44 19.98
C ALA A 89 4.66 -4.98 21.41
N THR A 90 3.45 -5.36 21.83
CA THR A 90 3.22 -5.98 23.15
C THR A 90 3.87 -7.35 23.27
N LEU A 91 3.81 -8.21 22.24
CA LEU A 91 4.51 -9.51 22.26
C LEU A 91 6.03 -9.33 22.32
N LYS A 92 6.57 -8.41 21.53
CA LYS A 92 8.01 -8.10 21.51
C LYS A 92 8.47 -7.55 22.85
N ALA A 93 7.71 -6.63 23.46
CA ALA A 93 8.02 -6.08 24.78
C ALA A 93 8.02 -7.18 25.85
N ARG A 94 7.05 -8.09 25.83
CA ARG A 94 7.03 -9.25 26.72
C ARG A 94 8.27 -10.11 26.51
N LEU A 95 8.55 -10.54 25.29
CA LEU A 95 9.71 -11.38 24.98
C LEU A 95 11.02 -10.73 25.46
N LEU A 96 11.21 -9.44 25.19
CA LEU A 96 12.35 -8.69 25.69
C LEU A 96 12.41 -8.69 27.22
N ALA A 97 11.29 -8.44 27.91
CA ALA A 97 11.24 -8.49 29.38
C ALA A 97 11.62 -9.87 29.94
N TRP A 98 11.10 -10.96 29.36
CA TRP A 98 11.45 -12.33 29.76
C TRP A 98 12.93 -12.64 29.51
N THR A 99 13.47 -12.23 28.36
CA THR A 99 14.91 -12.41 28.08
C THR A 99 15.77 -11.63 29.05
N LEU A 100 15.43 -10.38 29.35
CA LEU A 100 16.17 -9.53 30.27
C LEU A 100 16.11 -10.08 31.71
N ALA A 101 14.94 -10.56 32.14
CA ALA A 101 14.76 -11.22 33.42
C ALA A 101 15.58 -12.51 33.53
N GLY A 102 15.62 -13.32 32.46
CA GLY A 102 16.45 -14.52 32.38
C GLY A 102 17.94 -14.19 32.51
N PHE A 103 18.44 -13.22 31.75
CA PHE A 103 19.82 -12.73 31.86
C PHE A 103 20.14 -12.23 33.28
N ALA A 104 19.26 -11.42 33.87
CA ALA A 104 19.44 -10.92 35.22
C ALA A 104 19.50 -12.06 36.26
N ALA A 105 18.63 -13.07 36.13
CA ALA A 105 18.65 -14.25 36.99
C ALA A 105 19.94 -15.06 36.83
N THR A 106 20.42 -15.27 35.60
CA THR A 106 21.69 -15.96 35.35
C THR A 106 22.88 -15.21 35.96
N VAL A 107 22.94 -13.89 35.78
CA VAL A 107 23.98 -13.04 36.39
C VAL A 107 23.90 -13.09 37.90
N PHE A 108 22.70 -13.02 38.47
CA PHE A 108 22.49 -13.08 39.92
C PHE A 108 22.96 -14.42 40.51
N VAL A 109 22.56 -15.55 39.91
CA VAL A 109 23.00 -16.88 40.33
C VAL A 109 24.51 -17.02 40.18
N SER A 110 25.08 -16.54 39.08
CA SER A 110 26.53 -16.54 38.88
C SER A 110 27.26 -15.74 39.96
N ARG A 111 26.70 -14.62 40.42
CA ARG A 111 27.27 -13.81 41.52
C ARG A 111 27.05 -14.39 42.91
N LEU A 112 26.06 -15.25 43.08
CA LEU A 112 25.82 -15.95 44.35
C LEU A 112 26.76 -17.15 44.52
N LEU A 113 27.20 -17.75 43.40
CA LEU A 113 28.09 -18.91 43.36
C LEU A 113 29.59 -18.56 43.36
N LEU A 114 29.96 -17.30 43.12
CA LEU A 114 31.34 -16.76 43.04
C LEU A 114 31.61 -15.80 44.21
#